data_AF-A0A4W5PAP7-F1
#
_entry.id   AF-A0A4W5PAP7-F1
#
_cell.length_a   1.000
_cell.length_b   1.000
_cell.length_c   1.000
_cell.angle_alpha   90.00
_cell.angle_beta   90.00
_cell.angle_gamma   90.00
#
_symmetry.space_group_name_H-M   'P 1'
#
loop_
_entity.id
_entity.type
_entity.pdbx_description
1 polymer ?
#
loop_
_entity_poly.entity_id
_entity_poly.type
_entity_poly.pdbx_seq_one_letter_code
_entity_poly.pdbx_strand_id
1 'polypeptide(L)'
;MLVLVLVVLIPVLVSSVGTDTSHFEMLGTCRMVCDPYLNKGTTASSTSSSGIQAEAEALSDNSNMPSTLVQGPQGKQGRPGKPGPPGPPGEPGPPGPVGPPGDRGSGGRTGILGLGGNGAISTATYSTVPRVAFYAGLKNPHEGYEILKFDDVVTNLGNNYDGISGKFICSIPGTYFFIYHVLMRGGDGTSMWADLCKNEQVRASAIAQDADQNYDYASNSVILHLDAGDEVYIKLDGGKAHGGNNNKYSTFSGFVLYAD
;
A
#
# COMPACT_ATOMS: atom_id res chain seq x y z
N MET A 1 -12.21 -57.02 -26.04
CA MET A 1 -12.65 -57.04 -24.63
C MET A 1 -11.99 -55.97 -23.76
N LEU A 2 -10.69 -55.69 -23.90
CA LEU A 2 -10.00 -54.68 -23.06
C LEU A 2 -10.54 -53.25 -23.21
N VAL A 3 -10.88 -52.84 -24.43
CA VAL A 3 -11.39 -51.48 -24.72
C VAL A 3 -12.79 -51.26 -24.12
N LEU A 4 -13.63 -52.29 -24.12
CA LEU A 4 -14.99 -52.22 -23.56
C LEU A 4 -14.97 -52.12 -22.02
N VAL A 5 -13.96 -52.72 -21.39
CA VAL A 5 -13.74 -52.64 -19.94
C VAL A 5 -13.30 -51.24 -19.51
N LEU A 6 -12.45 -50.58 -20.31
CA LEU A 6 -12.01 -49.20 -20.05
C LEU A 6 -13.14 -48.17 -20.21
N VAL A 7 -14.00 -48.32 -21.22
CA VAL A 7 -15.12 -47.39 -21.47
C VAL A 7 -16.19 -47.47 -20.38
N VAL A 8 -16.29 -48.59 -19.65
CA VAL A 8 -17.24 -48.76 -18.54
C VAL A 8 -16.62 -48.41 -17.18
N LEU A 9 -15.33 -48.67 -16.97
CA LEU A 9 -14.66 -48.37 -15.68
C LEU A 9 -14.43 -46.87 -15.46
N ILE A 10 -14.11 -46.11 -16.49
CA ILE A 10 -13.80 -44.68 -16.36
C ILE A 10 -15.02 -43.86 -15.88
N PRO A 11 -16.23 -44.02 -16.44
CA PRO A 11 -17.42 -43.30 -15.94
C PRO A 11 -17.82 -43.71 -14.51
N VAL A 12 -17.60 -44.97 -14.13
CA VAL A 12 -17.94 -45.49 -12.79
C VAL A 12 -16.99 -44.92 -11.73
N LEU A 13 -15.69 -44.82 -12.02
CA LEU A 13 -14.71 -44.18 -11.15
C LEU A 13 -14.92 -42.67 -11.00
N VAL A 14 -15.35 -41.99 -12.07
CA VAL A 14 -15.68 -40.55 -12.03
C VAL A 14 -16.95 -40.29 -11.21
N SER A 15 -17.89 -41.24 -11.18
CA SER A 15 -19.13 -41.12 -10.40
C SER A 15 -18.97 -41.49 -8.92
N SER A 16 -17.85 -42.13 -8.53
CA SER A 16 -17.58 -42.53 -7.14
C SER A 16 -16.70 -41.54 -6.38
N VAL A 17 -16.28 -40.43 -6.99
CA VAL A 17 -15.62 -39.34 -6.27
C VAL A 17 -16.72 -38.57 -5.54
N GLY A 18 -16.87 -38.91 -4.26
CA GLY A 18 -17.82 -38.29 -3.36
C GLY A 18 -17.73 -36.77 -3.40
N THR A 19 -18.88 -36.13 -3.39
CA THR A 19 -19.03 -34.71 -3.12
C THR A 19 -18.68 -34.45 -1.65
N ASP A 20 -17.38 -34.40 -1.34
CA ASP A 20 -16.91 -33.78 -0.11
C ASP A 20 -17.12 -32.28 -0.25
N THR A 21 -18.28 -31.84 0.24
CA THR A 21 -18.57 -30.45 0.56
C THR A 21 -17.59 -30.02 1.64
N SER A 22 -16.44 -29.51 1.23
CA SER A 22 -15.50 -28.82 2.12
C SER A 22 -16.13 -27.48 2.52
N HIS A 23 -17.02 -27.56 3.51
CA HIS A 23 -17.52 -26.41 4.25
C HIS A 23 -16.37 -25.89 5.12
N PHE A 24 -15.64 -24.88 4.62
CA PHE A 24 -14.73 -24.11 5.44
C PHE A 24 -15.56 -23.17 6.32
N GLU A 25 -15.93 -23.67 7.50
CA GLU A 25 -16.56 -22.86 8.53
C GLU A 25 -15.48 -21.95 9.14
N MET A 26 -15.53 -20.66 8.83
CA MET A 26 -14.68 -19.64 9.45
C MET A 26 -15.08 -19.52 10.93
N LEU A 27 -14.51 -20.37 11.79
CA LEU A 27 -14.59 -20.24 13.24
C LEU A 27 -13.67 -19.10 13.71
N GLY A 28 -14.08 -17.88 13.41
CA GLY A 28 -13.41 -16.67 13.87
C GLY A 28 -14.38 -15.50 13.81
N THR A 29 -14.88 -15.08 14.97
CA THR A 29 -15.52 -13.76 15.06
C THR A 29 -14.40 -12.72 15.02
N CYS A 30 -14.37 -11.90 13.97
CA CYS A 30 -13.47 -10.75 13.91
C CYS A 30 -13.98 -9.74 14.95
N ARG A 31 -13.38 -9.74 16.15
CA ARG A 31 -13.65 -8.71 17.16
C ARG A 31 -12.71 -7.54 16.94
N MET A 32 -13.29 -6.37 16.69
CA MET A 32 -12.60 -5.09 16.84
C MET A 32 -12.10 -4.98 18.28
N VAL A 33 -10.78 -5.08 18.47
CA VAL A 33 -10.14 -4.62 19.71
C VAL A 33 -9.96 -3.11 19.56
N CYS A 34 -11.07 -2.38 19.72
CA CYS A 34 -10.95 -0.98 20.09
C CYS A 34 -10.62 -0.99 21.58
N ASP A 35 -9.35 -0.83 21.95
CA ASP A 35 -9.00 -0.43 23.31
C ASP A 35 -9.61 0.97 23.55
N PRO A 36 -10.60 1.12 24.44
CA PRO A 36 -10.96 2.44 24.89
C PRO A 36 -9.86 2.85 25.88
N TYR A 37 -8.96 3.73 25.45
CA TYR A 37 -8.12 4.49 26.39
C TYR A 37 -9.05 5.26 27.33
N LEU A 38 -9.32 4.65 28.48
CA LEU A 38 -10.12 5.22 29.54
C LEU A 38 -9.29 6.32 30.21
N ASN A 39 -9.68 7.54 29.86
CA ASN A 39 -9.62 8.79 30.61
C ASN A 39 -8.88 8.79 31.96
N LYS A 40 -7.90 9.70 32.07
CA LYS A 40 -7.56 10.36 33.33
C LYS A 40 -8.05 11.81 33.29
N GLY A 41 -9.27 11.97 33.81
CA GLY A 41 -9.87 13.14 34.46
C GLY A 41 -9.65 14.55 33.91
N THR A 42 -10.72 15.21 33.49
CA THR A 42 -11.18 16.44 34.18
C THR A 42 -12.68 16.67 33.91
N THR A 43 -13.40 16.95 34.99
CA THR A 43 -14.81 17.30 35.12
C THR A 43 -15.17 18.67 34.53
N ALA A 44 -16.24 18.77 33.74
CA ALA A 44 -17.16 19.93 33.73
C ALA A 44 -18.49 19.62 33.00
N SER A 45 -19.56 19.58 33.80
CA SER A 45 -20.95 20.01 33.56
C SER A 45 -21.74 19.57 32.31
N SER A 46 -22.79 18.80 32.59
CA SER A 46 -23.98 18.57 31.78
C SER A 46 -25.03 19.71 31.90
N THR A 47 -25.88 19.83 30.89
CA THR A 47 -27.21 20.47 30.85
C THR A 47 -27.95 19.66 29.77
N SER A 48 -29.11 19.03 29.93
CA SER A 48 -30.40 19.42 30.54
C SER A 48 -31.33 18.19 30.69
N SER A 49 -32.17 18.20 31.74
CA SER A 49 -33.58 17.71 31.88
C SER A 49 -34.01 16.42 31.14
N SER A 50 -34.71 15.42 31.73
CA SER A 50 -35.83 15.47 32.69
C SER A 50 -36.28 14.04 33.04
N GLY A 51 -36.81 13.82 34.26
CA GLY A 51 -37.93 12.88 34.48
C GLY A 51 -37.78 11.77 35.53
N ILE A 52 -38.53 11.96 36.63
CA ILE A 52 -39.21 10.95 37.50
C ILE A 52 -38.42 10.29 38.66
N GLN A 53 -38.48 10.98 39.82
CA GLN A 53 -39.21 10.62 41.05
C GLN A 53 -38.96 9.25 41.73
N ALA A 54 -38.33 9.27 42.93
CA ALA A 54 -38.68 8.45 44.09
C ALA A 54 -38.11 9.08 45.37
N GLU A 55 -38.96 9.18 46.39
CA GLU A 55 -38.78 9.88 47.67
C GLU A 55 -38.05 9.04 48.72
N ALA A 56 -37.32 9.69 49.63
CA ALA A 56 -37.18 9.27 51.03
C ALA A 56 -36.62 10.42 51.89
N GLU A 57 -37.21 10.58 53.07
CA GLU A 57 -37.17 11.72 54.00
C GLU A 57 -35.92 11.75 54.92
N ALA A 58 -35.54 12.95 55.40
CA ALA A 58 -35.37 13.28 56.84
C ALA A 58 -34.65 14.64 57.08
N LEU A 59 -35.44 15.63 57.52
CA LEU A 59 -35.30 16.59 58.65
C LEU A 59 -33.97 17.33 58.99
N SER A 60 -34.16 18.63 59.36
CA SER A 60 -33.37 19.51 60.29
C SER A 60 -32.41 20.51 59.62
N ASP A 61 -32.30 21.80 59.96
CA ASP A 61 -33.06 22.80 60.75
C ASP A 61 -32.48 24.19 60.40
N ASN A 62 -33.27 25.25 60.59
CA ASN A 62 -33.00 26.64 60.22
C ASN A 62 -31.93 27.30 61.12
N SER A 63 -31.05 28.15 60.57
CA SER A 63 -30.90 29.59 60.94
C SER A 63 -29.56 30.23 60.53
N ASN A 64 -29.69 31.46 60.05
CA ASN A 64 -28.68 32.45 59.64
C ASN A 64 -27.76 32.93 60.78
N MET A 65 -26.53 33.33 60.45
CA MET A 65 -25.76 34.38 61.17
C MET A 65 -24.79 35.13 60.22
N PRO A 66 -24.57 36.46 60.36
CA PRO A 66 -23.75 37.25 59.45
C PRO A 66 -22.34 37.62 59.97
N SER A 67 -21.43 37.80 58.99
CA SER A 67 -20.30 38.74 58.84
C SER A 67 -19.51 39.27 60.07
N THR A 68 -18.18 39.09 60.05
CA THR A 68 -17.12 40.13 59.93
C THR A 68 -15.82 39.70 60.62
N LEU A 69 -14.68 39.73 59.92
CA LEU A 69 -13.38 40.32 60.33
C LEU A 69 -12.32 40.04 59.25
N VAL A 70 -11.71 41.12 58.76
CA VAL A 70 -10.89 41.24 57.55
C VAL A 70 -9.41 40.98 57.86
N GLN A 71 -8.76 40.06 57.14
CA GLN A 71 -7.29 40.02 57.01
C GLN A 71 -6.92 40.22 55.54
N GLY A 72 -6.15 41.28 55.26
CA GLY A 72 -5.72 41.61 53.91
C GLY A 72 -4.84 40.50 53.30
N PRO A 73 -4.98 40.19 52.00
CA PRO A 73 -4.25 39.08 51.39
C PRO A 73 -2.74 39.35 51.39
N GLN A 74 -1.95 38.32 51.71
CA GLN A 74 -0.49 38.35 51.64
C GLN A 74 -0.03 38.71 50.22
N GLY A 75 0.96 39.61 50.13
CA GLY A 75 1.50 40.07 48.85
C GLY A 75 2.02 38.91 47.99
N LYS A 76 1.78 38.98 46.67
CA LYS A 76 2.15 37.92 45.73
C LYS A 76 3.66 37.71 45.74
N GLN A 77 4.08 36.44 45.78
CA GLN A 77 5.49 36.05 45.65
C GLN A 77 6.08 36.62 44.36
N GLY A 78 7.31 37.16 44.46
CA GLY A 78 8.04 37.72 43.32
C GLY A 78 8.20 36.68 42.20
N ARG A 79 8.16 37.13 40.95
CA ARG A 79 8.28 36.24 39.79
C ARG A 79 9.67 35.56 39.79
N PRO A 80 9.76 34.25 39.54
CA PRO A 80 11.03 33.58 39.32
C PRO A 80 11.87 34.30 38.25
N GLY A 81 13.20 34.31 38.45
CA GLY A 81 14.12 34.87 37.48
C GLY A 81 14.01 34.19 36.12
N LYS A 82 14.31 34.93 35.04
CA LYS A 82 14.30 34.35 33.69
C LYS A 82 15.36 33.24 33.60
N PRO A 83 15.07 32.10 32.92
CA PRO A 83 16.09 31.11 32.61
C PRO A 83 17.29 31.74 31.90
N GLY A 84 18.49 31.21 32.17
CA GLY A 84 19.71 31.64 31.49
C GLY A 84 19.65 31.33 29.99
N PRO A 85 20.48 32.00 29.18
CA PRO A 85 20.57 31.70 27.75
C PRO A 85 21.06 30.26 27.53
N PRO A 86 20.60 29.57 26.46
CA PRO A 86 21.15 28.28 26.04
C PRO A 86 22.66 28.37 25.81
N GLY A 87 23.37 27.29 26.14
CA GLY A 87 24.80 27.18 25.85
C GLY A 87 25.10 27.19 24.34
N PRO A 88 26.35 27.48 23.94
CA PRO A 88 26.73 27.43 22.53
C PRO A 88 26.61 26.00 21.97
N PRO A 89 26.29 25.83 20.67
CA PRO A 89 26.33 24.53 20.00
C PRO A 89 27.70 23.84 20.17
N GLY A 90 27.69 22.52 20.31
CA GLY A 90 28.92 21.73 20.35
C GLY A 90 29.66 21.79 19.01
N GLU A 91 30.97 21.57 19.04
CA GLU A 91 31.79 21.54 17.83
C GLU A 91 31.38 20.36 16.92
N PRO A 92 31.40 20.53 15.58
CA PRO A 92 31.16 19.44 14.64
C PRO A 92 32.13 18.27 14.87
N GLY A 93 31.63 17.05 14.75
CA GLY A 93 32.47 15.85 14.83
C GLY A 93 33.49 15.78 13.69
N PRO A 94 34.61 15.04 13.88
CA PRO A 94 35.61 14.86 12.84
C PRO A 94 35.04 14.11 11.63
N PRO A 95 35.55 14.35 10.41
CA PRO A 95 35.17 13.59 9.22
C PRO A 95 35.36 12.08 9.41
N GLY A 96 34.44 11.29 8.84
CA GLY A 96 34.55 9.84 8.86
C GLY A 96 35.78 9.33 8.07
N PRO A 97 36.28 8.11 8.37
CA PRO A 97 37.40 7.54 7.64
C PRO A 97 37.05 7.28 6.17
N VAL A 98 38.05 7.40 5.30
CA VAL A 98 37.93 7.09 3.86
C VAL A 98 37.57 5.61 3.69
N GLY A 99 36.61 5.31 2.81
CA GLY A 99 36.20 3.95 2.50
C GLY A 99 37.34 3.11 1.88
N PRO A 100 37.27 1.77 1.98
CA PRO A 100 38.30 0.91 1.42
C PRO A 100 38.40 1.06 -0.11
N PRO A 101 39.61 0.94 -0.69
CA PRO A 101 39.79 0.91 -2.15
C PRO A 101 38.97 -0.23 -2.77
N GLY A 102 38.32 0.04 -3.91
CA GLY A 102 37.55 -0.97 -4.63
C GLY A 102 38.41 -2.11 -5.16
N ASP A 103 37.82 -3.30 -5.25
CA ASP A 103 38.52 -4.50 -5.70
C ASP A 103 39.05 -4.38 -7.13
N ARG A 104 40.29 -4.83 -7.34
CA ARG A 104 40.96 -4.83 -8.64
C ARG A 104 40.29 -5.85 -9.57
N GLY A 105 39.75 -5.40 -10.70
CA GLY A 105 39.14 -6.26 -11.71
C GLY A 105 40.05 -7.41 -12.16
N SER A 106 39.49 -8.60 -12.32
CA SER A 106 40.20 -9.80 -12.72
C SER A 106 40.73 -9.69 -14.15
N GLY A 107 42.03 -9.91 -14.33
CA GLY A 107 42.69 -9.90 -15.64
C GLY A 107 42.19 -11.05 -16.52
N GLY A 108 41.73 -10.73 -17.72
CA GLY A 108 41.30 -11.70 -18.72
C GLY A 108 42.45 -12.59 -19.20
N ARG A 109 42.24 -13.90 -19.18
CA ARG A 109 43.12 -14.90 -19.80
C ARG A 109 43.12 -14.72 -21.31
N THR A 110 44.28 -14.39 -21.86
CA THR A 110 44.59 -14.46 -23.29
C THR A 110 44.41 -15.88 -23.83
N GLY A 111 43.66 -16.01 -24.92
CA GLY A 111 43.49 -17.26 -25.67
C GLY A 111 43.06 -17.03 -27.12
N ILE A 112 44.07 -16.81 -27.97
CA ILE A 112 44.17 -17.14 -29.42
C ILE A 112 43.14 -16.50 -30.36
N LEU A 113 43.56 -15.41 -31.02
CA LEU A 113 43.05 -14.97 -32.32
C LEU A 113 43.90 -15.58 -33.44
N GLY A 114 43.23 -16.05 -34.49
CA GLY A 114 43.85 -16.37 -35.76
C GLY A 114 42.83 -16.72 -36.83
N LEU A 115 42.11 -15.73 -37.37
CA LEU A 115 41.90 -15.58 -38.82
C LEU A 115 41.29 -14.19 -39.14
N GLY A 116 42.11 -13.34 -39.75
CA GLY A 116 41.77 -12.42 -40.84
C GLY A 116 40.65 -11.38 -40.67
N GLY A 117 41.05 -10.11 -40.54
CA GLY A 117 40.59 -9.05 -41.45
C GLY A 117 39.35 -8.24 -41.06
N ASN A 118 39.59 -7.00 -40.64
CA ASN A 118 38.73 -5.82 -40.77
C ASN A 118 37.43 -5.75 -39.95
N GLY A 119 37.59 -5.55 -38.64
CA GLY A 119 37.04 -4.34 -37.99
C GLY A 119 35.52 -4.19 -37.87
N ALA A 120 34.79 -5.27 -37.56
CA ALA A 120 33.47 -5.15 -36.93
C ALA A 120 33.64 -5.04 -35.41
N ILE A 121 33.32 -3.86 -34.85
CA ILE A 121 33.17 -3.68 -33.40
C ILE A 121 31.86 -4.38 -32.98
N SER A 122 31.93 -5.67 -32.67
CA SER A 122 30.87 -6.35 -31.92
C SER A 122 31.26 -6.37 -30.45
N THR A 123 31.02 -5.26 -29.76
CA THR A 123 31.18 -5.14 -28.31
C THR A 123 29.82 -5.29 -27.65
N ALA A 124 29.36 -6.53 -27.45
CA ALA A 124 28.30 -6.81 -26.49
C ALA A 124 28.35 -8.27 -26.03
N THR A 125 29.12 -8.55 -24.99
CA THR A 125 28.87 -9.69 -24.10
C THR A 125 27.61 -9.36 -23.28
N TYR A 126 26.43 -9.62 -23.85
CA TYR A 126 25.16 -9.48 -23.15
C TYR A 126 25.09 -10.50 -22.00
N SER A 127 24.78 -10.02 -20.80
CA SER A 127 24.30 -10.85 -19.70
C SER A 127 23.06 -11.61 -20.18
N THR A 128 23.10 -12.94 -20.12
CA THR A 128 22.02 -13.83 -20.61
C THR A 128 20.82 -13.91 -19.67
N VAL A 129 20.75 -13.06 -18.64
CA VAL A 129 19.66 -13.06 -17.66
C VAL A 129 18.61 -12.04 -18.11
N PRO A 130 17.35 -12.46 -18.34
CA PRO A 130 16.24 -11.55 -18.59
C PRO A 130 16.16 -10.44 -17.52
N ARG A 131 16.11 -9.19 -17.96
CA ARG A 131 15.94 -8.03 -17.08
C ARG A 131 14.71 -7.26 -17.52
N VAL A 132 13.62 -7.45 -16.78
CA VAL A 132 12.34 -6.77 -17.02
C VAL A 132 11.91 -6.10 -15.73
N ALA A 133 11.74 -4.77 -15.78
CA ALA A 133 11.25 -3.98 -14.66
C ALA A 133 10.68 -2.66 -15.16
N PHE A 134 9.54 -2.23 -14.61
CA PHE A 134 8.98 -0.93 -14.91
C PHE A 134 8.43 -0.25 -13.65
N TYR A 135 8.38 1.08 -13.73
CA TYR A 135 7.72 1.94 -12.75
C TYR A 135 7.19 3.16 -13.48
N ALA A 136 5.89 3.43 -13.31
CA ALA A 136 5.21 4.56 -13.91
C ALA A 136 4.32 5.26 -12.89
N GLY A 137 4.33 6.59 -12.93
CA GLY A 137 3.39 7.46 -12.25
C GLY A 137 2.27 7.92 -13.18
N LEU A 138 1.35 8.72 -12.64
CA LEU A 138 0.21 9.27 -13.38
C LEU A 138 0.35 10.78 -13.50
N LYS A 139 0.41 11.34 -14.71
CA LYS A 139 0.41 12.81 -14.94
C LYS A 139 -1.02 13.33 -15.02
N ASN A 140 -1.81 12.70 -15.88
CA ASN A 140 -3.15 13.15 -16.19
C ASN A 140 -4.17 12.40 -15.35
N PRO A 141 -5.02 13.09 -14.56
CA PRO A 141 -6.11 12.44 -13.86
C PRO A 141 -7.01 11.69 -14.85
N HIS A 142 -7.35 10.46 -14.53
CA HIS A 142 -8.10 9.57 -15.42
C HIS A 142 -9.41 9.16 -14.76
N GLU A 143 -10.51 9.24 -15.52
CA GLU A 143 -11.86 8.89 -15.06
C GLU A 143 -12.36 7.62 -15.76
N GLY A 144 -13.32 6.95 -15.13
CA GLY A 144 -14.19 5.97 -15.79
C GLY A 144 -13.73 4.51 -15.71
N TYR A 145 -14.50 3.65 -16.39
CA TYR A 145 -14.40 2.18 -16.43
C TYR A 145 -13.29 1.67 -17.37
N GLU A 146 -12.23 2.45 -17.54
CA GLU A 146 -11.20 2.20 -18.53
C GLU A 146 -9.88 1.76 -17.89
N ILE A 147 -8.96 1.32 -18.74
CA ILE A 147 -7.58 1.04 -18.37
C ILE A 147 -6.93 2.33 -17.90
N LEU A 148 -6.35 2.32 -16.71
CA LEU A 148 -5.60 3.44 -16.16
C LEU A 148 -4.21 3.52 -16.82
N LYS A 149 -3.97 4.62 -17.54
CA LYS A 149 -2.74 4.87 -18.28
C LYS A 149 -1.75 5.66 -17.42
N PHE A 150 -0.80 4.98 -16.79
CA PHE A 150 0.29 5.61 -16.06
C PHE A 150 1.33 6.17 -17.06
N ASP A 151 1.16 7.43 -17.43
CA ASP A 151 1.88 8.12 -18.51
C ASP A 151 3.16 8.85 -18.05
N ASP A 152 3.53 8.75 -16.77
CA ASP A 152 4.82 9.19 -16.23
C ASP A 152 5.79 8.01 -16.05
N VAL A 153 6.23 7.43 -17.16
CA VAL A 153 7.16 6.28 -17.13
C VAL A 153 8.55 6.73 -16.68
N VAL A 154 8.99 6.22 -15.53
CA VAL A 154 10.30 6.53 -14.92
C VAL A 154 11.32 5.43 -15.22
N THR A 155 10.89 4.18 -15.11
CA THR A 155 11.71 2.99 -15.40
C THR A 155 10.96 2.09 -16.36
N ASN A 156 11.65 1.57 -17.38
CA ASN A 156 11.07 0.62 -18.34
C ASN A 156 12.14 -0.31 -18.95
N LEU A 157 12.84 -1.05 -18.10
CA LEU A 157 13.80 -2.06 -18.53
C LEU A 157 13.06 -3.20 -19.24
N GLY A 158 13.47 -3.52 -20.46
CA GLY A 158 12.78 -4.47 -21.33
C GLY A 158 11.74 -3.84 -22.26
N ASN A 159 11.35 -2.57 -22.01
CA ASN A 159 10.31 -1.85 -22.77
C ASN A 159 8.96 -2.60 -22.84
N ASN A 160 8.61 -3.32 -21.77
CA ASN A 160 7.39 -4.12 -21.69
C ASN A 160 6.17 -3.30 -21.24
N TYR A 161 6.37 -2.17 -20.58
CA TYR A 161 5.28 -1.27 -20.23
C TYR A 161 5.07 -0.21 -21.30
N ASP A 162 3.84 -0.03 -21.75
CA ASP A 162 3.45 1.03 -22.66
C ASP A 162 2.55 2.05 -21.94
N GLY A 163 3.08 3.26 -21.73
CA GLY A 163 2.35 4.35 -21.07
C GLY A 163 1.18 4.90 -21.90
N ILE A 164 1.09 4.60 -23.20
CA ILE A 164 -0.02 5.02 -24.06
C ILE A 164 -1.23 4.10 -23.84
N SER A 165 -1.03 2.79 -23.82
CA SER A 165 -2.09 1.81 -23.54
C SER A 165 -2.36 1.60 -22.06
N GLY A 166 -1.39 1.87 -21.19
CA GLY A 166 -1.45 1.59 -19.75
C GLY A 166 -1.13 0.13 -19.40
N LYS A 167 -0.67 -0.66 -20.37
CA LYS A 167 -0.47 -2.11 -20.23
C LYS A 167 1.00 -2.47 -20.11
N PHE A 168 1.28 -3.46 -19.28
CA PHE A 168 2.47 -4.27 -19.36
C PHE A 168 2.18 -5.47 -20.28
N ILE A 169 3.02 -5.68 -21.30
CA ILE A 169 2.92 -6.83 -22.22
C ILE A 169 4.12 -7.74 -21.97
N CYS A 170 3.85 -8.95 -21.52
CA CYS A 170 4.88 -9.94 -21.25
C CYS A 170 5.59 -10.33 -22.54
N SER A 171 6.92 -10.24 -22.58
CA SER A 171 7.73 -10.72 -23.71
C SER A 171 8.52 -11.99 -23.38
N ILE A 172 8.67 -12.32 -22.10
CA ILE A 172 9.47 -13.44 -21.62
C ILE A 172 8.61 -14.20 -20.60
N PRO A 173 8.25 -15.47 -20.87
CA PRO A 173 7.49 -16.27 -19.91
C PRO A 173 8.20 -16.36 -18.57
N GLY A 174 7.43 -16.30 -17.49
CA GLY A 174 8.02 -16.34 -16.15
C GLY A 174 7.08 -15.87 -15.04
N THR A 175 7.65 -15.80 -13.85
CA THR A 175 6.99 -15.30 -12.64
C THR A 175 7.33 -13.84 -12.42
N TYR A 176 6.31 -13.00 -12.27
CA TYR A 176 6.41 -11.56 -12.13
C TYR A 176 5.74 -11.07 -10.85
N PHE A 177 6.31 -10.03 -10.26
CA PHE A 177 5.68 -9.27 -9.18
C PHE A 177 5.09 -7.98 -9.75
N PHE A 178 3.89 -7.62 -9.31
CA PHE A 178 3.25 -6.34 -9.59
C PHE A 178 2.71 -5.71 -8.32
N ILE A 179 2.79 -4.39 -8.25
CA ILE A 179 2.21 -3.59 -7.18
C ILE A 179 1.66 -2.29 -7.76
N TYR A 180 0.50 -1.89 -7.26
CA TYR A 180 -0.12 -0.61 -7.59
C TYR A 180 -0.58 0.10 -6.33
N HIS A 181 -0.51 1.42 -6.40
CA HIS A 181 -1.08 2.34 -5.45
C HIS A 181 -1.83 3.39 -6.24
N VAL A 182 -3.15 3.46 -6.11
CA VAL A 182 -3.95 4.46 -6.82
C VAL A 182 -4.62 5.37 -5.82
N LEU A 183 -4.23 6.64 -5.83
CA LEU A 183 -4.96 7.70 -5.12
C LEU A 183 -6.23 7.99 -5.90
N MET A 184 -7.37 7.62 -5.35
CA MET A 184 -8.67 7.75 -6.00
C MET A 184 -9.54 8.79 -5.32
N ARG A 185 -10.42 9.40 -6.12
CA ARG A 185 -11.52 10.23 -5.67
C ARG A 185 -12.84 9.67 -6.16
N GLY A 186 -13.65 9.21 -5.21
CA GLY A 186 -15.02 8.78 -5.44
C GLY A 186 -16.06 9.85 -5.10
N GLY A 187 -17.32 9.51 -5.33
CA GLY A 187 -18.46 10.28 -4.83
C GLY A 187 -18.77 9.94 -3.37
N ASP A 188 -19.46 10.84 -2.69
CA ASP A 188 -19.79 10.70 -1.26
C ASP A 188 -20.60 9.41 -1.01
N GLY A 189 -20.10 8.57 -0.10
CA GLY A 189 -20.71 7.29 0.27
C GLY A 189 -20.64 6.19 -0.80
N THR A 190 -19.96 6.43 -1.93
CA THR A 190 -19.80 5.44 -3.01
C THR A 190 -18.48 4.68 -2.90
N SER A 191 -18.52 3.38 -3.15
CA SER A 191 -17.31 2.57 -3.22
C SER A 191 -16.57 2.83 -4.53
N MET A 192 -15.24 2.78 -4.46
CA MET A 192 -14.35 2.84 -5.62
C MET A 192 -13.35 1.69 -5.57
N TRP A 193 -12.91 1.23 -6.74
CA TRP A 193 -12.00 0.11 -6.84
C TRP A 193 -10.97 0.29 -7.95
N ALA A 194 -9.81 -0.29 -7.69
CA ALA A 194 -8.74 -0.47 -8.67
C ALA A 194 -8.40 -1.95 -8.75
N ASP A 195 -8.58 -2.50 -9.95
CA ASP A 195 -8.37 -3.91 -10.25
C ASP A 195 -7.12 -4.08 -11.09
N LEU A 196 -6.25 -5.01 -10.68
CA LEU A 196 -5.20 -5.51 -11.55
C LEU A 196 -5.74 -6.69 -12.37
N CYS A 197 -5.74 -6.52 -13.68
CA CYS A 197 -6.21 -7.50 -14.64
C CYS A 197 -5.04 -8.20 -15.35
N LYS A 198 -5.21 -9.50 -15.61
CA LYS A 198 -4.42 -10.30 -16.57
C LYS A 198 -5.38 -10.76 -17.67
N ASN A 199 -5.18 -10.35 -18.91
CA ASN A 199 -6.03 -10.71 -20.06
C ASN A 199 -7.54 -10.62 -19.73
N GLU A 200 -8.02 -9.45 -19.32
CA GLU A 200 -9.42 -9.18 -18.92
C GLU A 200 -9.90 -9.82 -17.61
N GLN A 201 -9.14 -10.74 -17.00
CA GLN A 201 -9.49 -11.33 -15.72
C GLN A 201 -8.88 -10.55 -14.56
N VAL A 202 -9.71 -10.15 -13.59
CA VAL A 202 -9.24 -9.56 -12.33
C VAL A 202 -8.43 -10.59 -11.54
N ARG A 203 -7.20 -10.24 -11.17
CA ARG A 203 -6.28 -11.09 -10.40
C ARG A 203 -6.04 -10.57 -9.00
N ALA A 204 -6.17 -9.26 -8.82
CA ALA A 204 -6.17 -8.59 -7.52
C ALA A 204 -7.09 -7.36 -7.60
N SER A 205 -7.72 -7.02 -6.49
CA SER A 205 -8.64 -5.88 -6.38
C SER A 205 -8.39 -5.15 -5.06
N ALA A 206 -8.62 -3.85 -5.04
CA ALA A 206 -8.60 -3.03 -3.84
C ALA A 206 -9.82 -2.11 -3.86
N ILE A 207 -10.55 -2.06 -2.74
CA ILE A 207 -11.75 -1.26 -2.56
C ILE A 207 -11.50 -0.20 -1.48
N ALA A 208 -12.02 1.00 -1.71
CA ALA A 208 -12.08 2.08 -0.73
C ALA A 208 -13.51 2.68 -0.72
N GLN A 209 -13.98 3.09 0.44
CA GLN A 209 -15.27 3.75 0.60
C GLN A 209 -15.27 4.61 1.86
N ASP A 210 -15.57 5.89 1.69
CA ASP A 210 -15.71 6.84 2.78
C ASP A 210 -17.07 7.55 2.70
N ALA A 211 -17.61 7.93 3.86
CA ALA A 211 -18.91 8.59 3.95
C ALA A 211 -18.85 10.06 3.50
N ASP A 212 -17.75 10.75 3.84
CA ASP A 212 -17.57 12.19 3.73
C ASP A 212 -16.14 12.59 3.33
N GLN A 213 -15.31 11.62 2.93
CA GLN A 213 -13.95 11.84 2.45
C GLN A 213 -13.84 11.63 0.94
N ASN A 214 -13.27 12.61 0.23
CA ASN A 214 -13.15 12.55 -1.24
C ASN A 214 -11.90 11.83 -1.74
N TYR A 215 -10.95 11.42 -0.90
CA TYR A 215 -9.70 10.81 -1.36
C TYR A 215 -9.26 9.67 -0.45
N ASP A 216 -8.99 8.52 -1.06
CA ASP A 216 -8.39 7.36 -0.42
C ASP A 216 -7.56 6.52 -1.41
N TYR A 217 -6.81 5.54 -0.91
CA TYR A 217 -5.96 4.67 -1.70
C TYR A 217 -6.61 3.30 -1.97
N ALA A 218 -6.68 2.93 -3.24
CA ALA A 218 -6.87 1.54 -3.67
C ALA A 218 -5.51 0.94 -4.04
N SER A 219 -4.96 0.10 -3.17
CA SER A 219 -3.63 -0.50 -3.35
C SER A 219 -3.66 -2.01 -3.16
N ASN A 220 -2.97 -2.74 -4.04
CA ASN A 220 -2.74 -4.17 -3.86
C ASN A 220 -1.44 -4.60 -4.57
N SER A 221 -1.01 -5.84 -4.33
CA SER A 221 0.13 -6.47 -4.99
C SER A 221 -0.18 -7.93 -5.31
N VAL A 222 0.51 -8.47 -6.32
CA VAL A 222 0.29 -9.86 -6.75
C VAL A 222 1.54 -10.43 -7.41
N ILE A 223 1.74 -11.74 -7.24
CA ILE A 223 2.74 -12.51 -7.99
C ILE A 223 1.98 -13.35 -9.01
N LEU A 224 2.32 -13.24 -10.29
CA LEU A 224 1.67 -13.95 -11.38
C LEU A 224 2.69 -14.65 -12.25
N HIS A 225 2.35 -15.86 -12.69
CA HIS A 225 2.99 -16.45 -13.86
C HIS A 225 2.35 -15.87 -15.13
N LEU A 226 3.18 -15.46 -16.08
CA LEU A 226 2.80 -14.88 -17.35
C LEU A 226 3.43 -15.64 -18.50
N ASP A 227 2.65 -15.85 -19.56
CA ASP A 227 3.11 -16.31 -20.86
C ASP A 227 3.46 -15.11 -21.75
N ALA A 228 4.26 -15.33 -22.78
CA ALA A 228 4.56 -14.28 -23.76
C ALA A 228 3.27 -13.83 -24.45
N GLY A 229 3.04 -12.51 -24.48
CA GLY A 229 1.83 -11.88 -25.01
C GLY A 229 0.78 -11.56 -23.95
N ASP A 230 0.89 -12.08 -22.72
CA ASP A 230 -0.04 -11.73 -21.65
C ASP A 230 0.02 -10.24 -21.33
N GLU A 231 -1.16 -9.64 -21.17
CA GLU A 231 -1.33 -8.25 -20.82
C GLU A 231 -1.69 -8.10 -19.34
N VAL A 232 -0.97 -7.24 -18.62
CA VAL A 232 -1.26 -6.86 -17.23
C VAL A 232 -1.49 -5.36 -17.14
N TYR A 233 -2.60 -4.95 -16.53
CA TYR A 233 -2.97 -3.54 -16.44
C TYR A 233 -3.91 -3.26 -15.26
N ILE A 234 -4.07 -1.98 -14.92
CA ILE A 234 -5.00 -1.53 -13.89
C ILE A 234 -6.28 -1.02 -14.54
N LYS A 235 -7.43 -1.44 -14.04
CA LYS A 235 -8.75 -0.92 -14.40
C LYS A 235 -9.39 -0.23 -13.20
N LEU A 236 -10.00 0.93 -13.42
CA LEU A 236 -10.72 1.65 -12.38
C LEU A 236 -12.22 1.45 -12.53
N ASP A 237 -12.94 1.61 -11.42
CA ASP A 237 -14.38 1.83 -11.39
C ASP A 237 -14.78 2.54 -10.07
N GLY A 238 -15.88 3.28 -10.11
CA GLY A 238 -16.41 4.04 -8.97
C GLY A 238 -15.68 5.34 -8.62
N GLY A 239 -14.62 5.73 -9.36
CA GLY A 239 -13.87 6.94 -9.04
C GLY A 239 -12.87 7.41 -10.11
N LYS A 240 -12.17 8.49 -9.78
CA LYS A 240 -11.13 9.13 -10.60
C LYS A 240 -9.77 8.93 -9.97
N ALA A 241 -8.75 8.54 -10.75
CA ALA A 241 -7.38 8.45 -10.25
C ALA A 241 -6.65 9.80 -10.34
N HIS A 242 -5.76 10.05 -9.38
CA HIS A 242 -5.02 11.31 -9.26
C HIS A 242 -3.51 11.10 -9.13
N GLY A 243 -2.76 11.80 -9.98
CA GLY A 243 -1.29 11.83 -9.96
C GLY A 243 -0.67 12.73 -8.90
N GLY A 244 -1.43 13.69 -8.40
CA GLY A 244 -0.92 14.82 -7.60
C GLY A 244 -0.05 15.77 -8.42
N ASN A 245 0.63 16.70 -7.75
CA ASN A 245 1.43 17.75 -8.39
C ASN A 245 2.77 17.26 -8.97
N ASN A 246 3.27 16.11 -8.51
CA ASN A 246 4.55 15.54 -8.93
C ASN A 246 4.39 14.21 -9.70
N ASN A 247 3.15 13.81 -9.98
CA ASN A 247 2.76 12.60 -10.70
C ASN A 247 3.06 11.28 -9.95
N LYS A 248 3.44 11.32 -8.66
CA LYS A 248 3.90 10.15 -7.88
C LYS A 248 2.90 9.61 -6.87
N TYR A 249 1.71 10.18 -6.79
CA TYR A 249 0.69 9.70 -5.84
C TYR A 249 -0.02 8.44 -6.33
N SER A 250 -0.25 8.31 -7.64
CA SER A 250 -0.74 7.07 -8.25
C SER A 250 0.37 6.43 -9.06
N THR A 251 0.67 5.17 -8.77
CA THR A 251 1.82 4.46 -9.34
C THR A 251 1.50 3.00 -9.67
N PHE A 252 2.16 2.49 -10.70
CA PHE A 252 2.15 1.08 -11.05
C PHE A 252 3.58 0.62 -11.36
N SER A 253 3.95 -0.53 -10.82
CA SER A 253 5.27 -1.13 -11.05
C SER A 253 5.21 -2.64 -11.05
N GLY A 254 6.23 -3.23 -11.67
CA GLY A 254 6.44 -4.66 -11.63
C GLY A 254 7.79 -5.04 -12.22
N PHE A 255 8.20 -6.27 -11.94
CA PHE A 255 9.46 -6.82 -12.41
C PHE A 255 9.41 -8.35 -12.46
N VAL A 256 10.28 -8.93 -13.29
CA VAL A 256 10.46 -10.39 -13.35
C VAL A 256 11.21 -10.87 -12.11
N LEU A 257 10.68 -11.91 -11.46
CA LEU A 257 11.35 -12.64 -10.39
C LEU A 257 12.20 -13.77 -10.98
N TYR A 258 11.56 -14.61 -11.80
CA TYR A 258 12.18 -15.77 -12.44
C TYR A 258 11.64 -15.87 -13.87
N ALA A 259 12.53 -16.02 -14.85
CA ALA A 259 12.15 -16.41 -16.20
C ALA A 259 12.14 -17.94 -16.29
N ASP A 260 11.27 -18.48 -17.13
CA ASP A 260 11.15 -19.93 -17.38
C ASP A 260 12.29 -20.50 -18.22
#